data_AF-A0A1Y4A9Z1-F1
#
_entry.id   AF-A0A1Y4A9Z1-F1
#
_cell.length_a   1.000
_cell.length_b   1.000
_cell.length_c   1.000
_cell.angle_alpha   90.00
_cell.angle_beta   90.00
_cell.angle_gamma   90.00
#
_symmetry.space_group_name_H-M   'P 1'
#
loop_
_entity.id
_entity.type
_entity.pdbx_description
1 polymer ?
#
loop_
_entity_poly.entity_id
_entity_poly.type
_entity_poly.pdbx_seq_one_letter_code
_entity_poly.pdbx_strand_id
1 'polypeptide(L)'
;METFYILGTEYPKQKPVSQIANDGRLNSWIDANLKWLKDTFGEENLVSCVLHMDEKTPHLHATVVPIVTGERIRRKREGEKKYETKSGSRLSADDVMRRTRLHEYQNSYAAAMKPFGLQRGIVGSTAKHQANSEYYRQQVIQYEEDIAKLQADVEKAQEGRNTILAWFGKGDLAKAKKELADKDRLIAELNKQIEELQAEKERLQERHKSEIEKLRNGYQAEIDVAIRRAETAEQQSEEKDAVIDRQRKQINLLDRKANPQRYSLSSGAELVRINVSNYRNPSLHIWTRVGEELYEDTKFQIDYDVAQKHFNGLITDEEFVNAVFEPQEQVNEIQTQLLGTTFMLVSGGPAQTHVGTDSGGLSSDLPWGEQKNRKGNRKR
;
A
#
# COMPACT_ATOMS: atom_id res chain seq x y z
N MET A 1 -1.80 4.60 -9.60
CA MET A 1 -0.84 5.29 -10.50
C MET A 1 -1.20 4.93 -11.92
N GLU A 2 -1.01 5.83 -12.87
CA GLU A 2 -1.11 5.51 -14.30
C GLU A 2 0.23 5.83 -14.95
N THR A 3 0.77 4.84 -15.67
CA THR A 3 2.04 4.98 -16.39
C THR A 3 1.74 5.35 -17.84
N PHE A 4 2.19 6.52 -18.24
CA PHE A 4 2.17 6.98 -19.62
C PHE A 4 3.41 6.47 -20.34
N TYR A 5 3.20 5.72 -21.41
CA TYR A 5 4.24 5.38 -22.38
C TYR A 5 4.32 6.49 -23.43
N ILE A 6 5.35 7.33 -23.36
CA ILE A 6 5.63 8.30 -24.42
C ILE A 6 6.52 7.63 -25.45
N LEU A 7 5.87 6.96 -26.40
CA LEU A 7 6.51 6.30 -27.53
C LEU A 7 6.63 7.28 -28.72
N GLY A 8 7.86 7.58 -29.11
CA GLY A 8 8.14 8.00 -30.49
C GLY A 8 8.15 6.76 -31.38
N THR A 9 7.01 6.45 -32.01
CA THR A 9 6.87 5.23 -32.82
C THR A 9 7.66 5.30 -34.13
N GLU A 10 8.21 4.16 -34.56
CA GLU A 10 8.81 3.99 -35.89
C GLU A 10 7.71 3.95 -36.97
N TYR A 11 7.11 5.11 -37.29
CA TYR A 11 6.29 5.26 -38.49
C TYR A 11 7.19 5.54 -39.70
N PRO A 12 7.01 4.86 -40.86
CA PRO A 12 7.91 4.97 -42.03
C PRO A 12 7.91 6.33 -42.76
N LYS A 13 7.35 7.38 -42.14
CA LYS A 13 7.35 8.78 -42.61
C LYS A 13 7.75 9.79 -41.53
N GLN A 14 8.23 9.35 -40.36
CA GLN A 14 8.69 10.22 -39.27
C GLN A 14 10.17 9.97 -38.99
N LYS A 15 10.89 10.98 -38.46
CA LYS A 15 12.26 10.76 -37.95
C LYS A 15 12.21 9.85 -36.71
N PRO A 16 12.92 8.70 -36.69
CA PRO A 16 13.05 7.87 -35.50
C PRO A 16 13.68 8.65 -34.33
N VAL A 17 13.30 8.32 -33.09
CA VAL A 17 13.90 8.96 -31.89
C VAL A 17 15.41 8.70 -31.80
N SER A 18 15.88 7.56 -32.32
CA SER A 18 17.30 7.26 -32.49
C SER A 18 18.03 8.28 -33.38
N GLN A 19 17.38 8.85 -34.40
CA GLN A 19 17.97 9.95 -35.18
C GLN A 19 17.99 11.27 -34.38
N ILE A 20 16.98 11.56 -33.57
CA ILE A 20 16.96 12.74 -32.68
C ILE A 20 18.09 12.65 -31.64
N ALA A 21 18.38 11.43 -31.16
CA ALA A 21 19.51 11.16 -30.26
C ALA A 21 20.86 11.38 -30.96
N ASN A 22 21.04 10.81 -32.16
CA ASN A 22 22.26 10.94 -32.95
C ASN A 22 22.51 12.38 -33.46
N ASP A 23 21.44 13.15 -33.71
CA ASP A 23 21.48 14.58 -34.07
C ASP A 23 21.92 15.48 -32.88
N GLY A 24 22.22 14.91 -31.69
CA GLY A 24 22.61 15.64 -30.48
C GLY A 24 21.46 16.39 -29.79
N ARG A 25 20.22 16.15 -30.21
CA ARG A 25 19.01 16.88 -29.76
C ARG A 25 18.24 16.18 -28.63
N LEU A 26 18.80 15.10 -28.06
CA LEU A 26 18.16 14.25 -27.05
C LEU A 26 17.69 15.04 -25.82
N ASN A 27 18.57 15.86 -25.24
CA ASN A 27 18.25 16.63 -24.03
C ASN A 27 17.09 17.60 -24.30
N SER A 28 17.14 18.35 -25.41
CA SER A 28 16.04 19.26 -25.78
C SER A 28 14.71 18.53 -26.04
N TRP A 29 14.76 17.29 -26.53
CA TRP A 29 13.58 16.45 -26.67
C TRP A 29 13.04 16.00 -25.30
N ILE A 30 13.90 15.59 -24.37
CA ILE A 30 13.53 15.26 -22.98
C ILE A 30 12.92 16.49 -22.29
N ASP A 31 13.53 17.66 -22.41
CA ASP A 31 13.04 18.93 -21.83
C ASP A 31 11.65 19.30 -22.38
N ALA A 32 11.44 19.14 -23.69
CA ALA A 32 10.13 19.37 -24.32
C ALA A 32 9.06 18.38 -23.83
N ASN A 33 9.43 17.13 -23.57
CA ASN A 33 8.54 16.11 -23.00
C ASN A 33 8.19 16.39 -21.54
N LEU A 34 9.19 16.67 -20.70
CA LEU A 34 9.00 17.08 -19.31
C LEU A 34 8.14 18.33 -19.21
N LYS A 35 8.38 19.33 -20.07
CA LYS A 35 7.54 20.53 -20.15
C LYS A 35 6.10 20.18 -20.52
N TRP A 36 5.86 19.43 -21.59
CA TRP A 36 4.51 19.05 -21.99
C TRP A 36 3.78 18.25 -20.89
N LEU A 37 4.47 17.32 -20.21
CA LEU A 37 3.92 16.56 -19.09
C LEU A 37 3.51 17.48 -17.92
N LYS A 38 4.39 18.38 -17.49
CA LYS A 38 4.11 19.35 -16.40
C LYS A 38 2.98 20.30 -16.77
N ASP A 39 2.99 20.85 -17.99
CA ASP A 39 1.95 21.76 -18.48
C ASP A 39 0.58 21.05 -18.63
N THR A 40 0.56 19.75 -18.93
CA THR A 40 -0.67 18.97 -19.20
C THR A 40 -1.29 18.36 -17.94
N PHE A 41 -0.46 17.83 -17.04
CA PHE A 41 -0.92 17.07 -15.87
C PHE A 41 -0.71 17.82 -14.54
N GLY A 42 0.10 18.87 -14.52
CA GLY A 42 0.55 19.57 -13.31
C GLY A 42 1.87 19.02 -12.80
N GLU A 43 2.76 19.90 -12.34
CA GLU A 43 4.09 19.52 -11.87
C GLU A 43 4.04 18.61 -10.63
N GLU A 44 3.15 18.89 -9.67
CA GLU A 44 2.92 18.07 -8.47
C GLU A 44 2.38 16.65 -8.77
N ASN A 45 1.80 16.45 -9.96
CA ASN A 45 1.23 15.17 -10.37
C ASN A 45 2.24 14.27 -11.12
N LEU A 46 3.39 14.79 -11.55
CA LEU A 46 4.43 14.04 -12.25
C LEU A 46 5.43 13.45 -11.25
N VAL A 47 5.35 12.14 -11.00
CA VAL A 47 6.18 11.46 -9.98
C VAL A 47 7.52 11.01 -10.54
N SER A 48 7.55 10.51 -11.77
CA SER A 48 8.78 10.08 -12.44
C SER A 48 8.69 10.25 -13.94
N CYS A 49 9.84 10.45 -14.58
CA CYS A 49 10.02 10.36 -16.02
C CYS A 49 11.39 9.73 -16.28
N VAL A 50 11.41 8.52 -16.83
CA VAL A 50 12.62 7.69 -17.00
C VAL A 50 12.87 7.45 -18.47
N LEU A 51 14.11 7.70 -18.92
CA LEU A 51 14.57 7.44 -20.29
C LEU A 51 15.11 6.01 -20.41
N HIS A 52 14.51 5.23 -21.30
CA HIS A 52 14.98 3.90 -21.68
C HIS A 52 15.81 4.03 -22.98
N MET A 53 17.06 3.56 -22.94
CA MET A 53 18.03 3.63 -24.07
C MET A 53 18.57 2.25 -24.47
N ASP A 54 18.21 1.21 -23.72
CA ASP A 54 18.68 -0.17 -23.79
C ASP A 54 17.73 -1.11 -24.57
N GLU A 55 16.59 -0.56 -25.01
CA GLU A 55 15.61 -1.20 -25.90
C GLU A 55 15.78 -0.74 -27.36
N LYS A 56 15.07 -1.37 -28.31
CA LYS A 56 15.19 -1.11 -29.76
C LYS A 56 15.03 0.38 -30.14
N THR A 57 14.12 1.09 -29.45
CA THR A 57 13.81 2.49 -29.71
C THR A 57 13.83 3.29 -28.40
N PRO A 58 14.62 4.37 -28.30
CA PRO A 58 14.60 5.24 -27.14
C PRO A 58 13.21 5.81 -26.85
N HIS A 59 12.75 5.70 -25.59
CA HIS A 59 11.42 6.16 -25.17
C HIS A 59 11.40 6.59 -23.70
N LEU A 60 10.30 7.24 -23.29
CA LEU A 60 10.13 7.76 -21.94
C LEU A 60 8.95 7.08 -21.23
N HIS A 61 9.18 6.59 -20.02
CA HIS A 61 8.14 6.16 -19.09
C HIS A 61 7.86 7.29 -18.09
N ALA A 62 6.64 7.84 -18.15
CA ALA A 62 6.20 8.90 -17.24
C ALA A 62 5.12 8.37 -16.29
N THR A 63 5.35 8.46 -14.98
CA THR A 63 4.35 8.07 -13.97
C THR A 63 3.62 9.30 -13.47
N VAL A 64 2.30 9.31 -13.64
CA VAL A 64 1.44 10.42 -13.22
C VAL A 64 0.45 9.94 -12.16
N VAL A 65 0.27 10.76 -11.13
CA VAL A 65 -0.78 10.57 -10.12
C VAL A 65 -1.93 11.51 -10.48
N PRO A 66 -3.14 10.99 -10.77
CA PRO A 66 -4.24 11.83 -11.24
C PRO A 66 -4.94 12.53 -10.07
N ILE A 67 -4.26 13.47 -9.40
CA ILE A 67 -4.86 14.31 -8.36
C ILE A 67 -5.71 15.39 -9.04
N VAL A 68 -6.99 15.43 -8.69
CA VAL A 68 -7.98 16.38 -9.21
C VAL A 68 -8.61 17.12 -8.05
N THR A 69 -8.61 18.46 -8.10
CA THR A 69 -9.18 19.35 -7.06
C THR A 69 -10.65 19.73 -7.32
N GLY A 70 -11.16 19.53 -8.54
CA GLY A 70 -12.54 19.84 -8.91
C GLY A 70 -13.57 18.77 -8.50
N GLU A 71 -14.85 19.15 -8.45
CA GLU A 71 -15.96 18.21 -8.21
C GLU A 71 -15.94 17.02 -9.19
N ARG A 72 -16.40 15.85 -8.72
CA ARG A 72 -16.53 14.64 -9.55
C ARG A 72 -17.55 14.87 -10.67
N ILE A 73 -17.09 14.94 -11.91
CA ILE A 73 -17.94 15.12 -13.08
C ILE A 73 -18.72 13.83 -13.35
N ARG A 74 -19.98 13.77 -12.88
CA ARG A 74 -20.91 12.64 -13.06
C ARG A 74 -21.26 12.39 -14.54
N ARG A 75 -21.60 11.15 -14.88
CA ARG A 75 -22.19 10.79 -16.18
C ARG A 75 -23.69 11.08 -16.15
N LYS A 76 -24.28 11.58 -17.25
CA LYS A 76 -25.73 11.93 -17.32
C LYS A 76 -26.69 10.83 -16.84
N ARG A 77 -26.29 9.56 -16.94
CA ARG A 77 -27.05 8.38 -16.48
C ARG A 77 -27.05 8.14 -14.96
N GLU A 78 -26.21 8.82 -14.17
CA GLU A 78 -26.15 8.62 -12.71
C GLU A 78 -27.30 9.32 -11.95
N GLY A 79 -28.10 10.15 -12.63
CA GLY A 79 -29.18 10.91 -12.00
C GLY A 79 -28.69 12.02 -11.07
N GLU A 80 -29.58 12.48 -10.20
CA GLU A 80 -29.31 13.60 -9.28
C GLU A 80 -28.42 13.21 -8.09
N LYS A 81 -27.86 14.24 -7.44
CA LYS A 81 -26.86 14.12 -6.36
C LYS A 81 -27.53 13.63 -5.06
N LYS A 82 -27.63 12.31 -4.89
CA LYS A 82 -28.24 11.68 -3.68
C LYS A 82 -27.61 12.07 -2.34
N TYR A 83 -26.34 12.49 -2.32
CA TYR A 83 -25.60 12.88 -1.13
C TYR A 83 -24.60 13.99 -1.45
N GLU A 84 -24.29 14.84 -0.47
CA GLU A 84 -23.18 15.77 -0.56
C GLU A 84 -21.86 15.05 -0.85
N THR A 85 -21.00 15.67 -1.66
CA THR A 85 -19.72 15.10 -2.05
C THR A 85 -18.65 15.88 -1.31
N LYS A 86 -17.76 15.17 -0.60
CA LYS A 86 -16.68 15.81 0.18
C LYS A 86 -15.86 16.73 -0.75
N SER A 87 -15.73 17.99 -0.35
CA SER A 87 -14.84 18.97 -0.98
C SER A 87 -13.38 18.63 -0.69
N GLY A 88 -12.52 18.64 -1.70
CA GLY A 88 -11.08 18.41 -1.57
C GLY A 88 -10.45 17.65 -2.73
N SER A 89 -9.11 17.57 -2.71
CA SER A 89 -8.31 16.82 -3.67
C SER A 89 -8.64 15.32 -3.63
N ARG A 90 -8.76 14.70 -4.81
CA ARG A 90 -9.09 13.28 -4.97
C ARG A 90 -8.29 12.64 -6.10
N LEU A 91 -8.05 11.33 -6.02
CA LEU A 91 -7.44 10.55 -7.10
C LEU A 91 -8.51 10.11 -8.11
N SER A 92 -8.37 10.47 -9.38
CA SER A 92 -9.39 10.18 -10.40
C SER A 92 -8.83 10.07 -11.81
N ALA A 93 -8.29 8.90 -12.14
CA ALA A 93 -7.98 8.48 -13.52
C ALA A 93 -9.12 8.78 -14.51
N ASP A 94 -10.37 8.45 -14.13
CA ASP A 94 -11.58 8.65 -14.94
C ASP A 94 -11.88 10.13 -15.31
N ASP A 95 -11.16 11.10 -14.70
CA ASP A 95 -11.27 12.53 -15.01
C ASP A 95 -10.09 13.08 -15.82
N VAL A 96 -8.89 12.52 -15.62
CA VAL A 96 -7.69 12.86 -16.40
C VAL A 96 -7.69 12.12 -17.75
N MET A 97 -8.01 10.83 -17.77
CA MET A 97 -7.96 9.93 -18.94
C MET A 97 -9.25 9.88 -19.76
N ARG A 98 -10.06 10.94 -19.74
CA ARG A 98 -11.33 10.97 -20.49
C ARG A 98 -11.10 10.87 -21.99
N ARG A 99 -12.02 10.26 -22.74
CA ARG A 99 -11.95 10.14 -24.21
C ARG A 99 -11.68 11.48 -24.92
N THR A 100 -12.27 12.57 -24.44
CA THR A 100 -12.02 13.93 -24.95
C THR A 100 -10.59 14.39 -24.63
N ARG A 101 -10.16 14.25 -23.37
CA ARG A 101 -8.79 14.54 -22.92
C ARG A 101 -7.74 13.75 -23.69
N LEU A 102 -7.89 12.44 -23.86
CA LEU A 102 -6.97 11.62 -24.64
C LEU A 102 -6.84 12.11 -26.09
N HIS A 103 -7.92 12.59 -26.70
CA HIS A 103 -7.87 13.21 -28.03
C HIS A 103 -7.16 14.58 -28.03
N GLU A 104 -7.40 15.42 -27.02
CA GLU A 104 -6.68 16.69 -26.78
C GLU A 104 -5.18 16.47 -26.55
N TYR A 105 -4.80 15.43 -25.79
CA TYR A 105 -3.42 15.06 -25.51
C TYR A 105 -2.70 14.64 -26.80
N GLN A 106 -3.31 13.80 -27.64
CA GLN A 106 -2.75 13.43 -28.95
C GLN A 106 -2.54 14.65 -29.86
N ASN A 107 -3.44 15.65 -29.81
CA ASN A 107 -3.29 16.89 -30.58
C ASN A 107 -2.15 17.78 -30.04
N SER A 108 -2.16 18.05 -28.74
CA SER A 108 -1.22 18.97 -28.08
C SER A 108 0.20 18.41 -28.03
N TYR A 109 0.35 17.10 -27.79
CA TYR A 109 1.62 16.40 -27.83
C TYR A 109 2.27 16.49 -29.22
N ALA A 110 1.50 16.24 -30.28
CA ALA A 110 1.99 16.39 -31.65
C ALA A 110 2.40 17.83 -31.99
N ALA A 111 1.73 18.84 -31.42
CA ALA A 111 2.14 20.23 -31.57
C ALA A 111 3.46 20.52 -30.83
N ALA A 112 3.62 20.03 -29.60
CA ALA A 112 4.85 20.16 -28.82
C ALA A 112 6.05 19.45 -29.46
N MET A 113 5.82 18.30 -30.11
CA MET A 113 6.87 17.49 -30.73
C MET A 113 7.18 17.85 -32.20
N LYS A 114 6.40 18.74 -32.82
CA LYS A 114 6.62 19.22 -34.19
C LYS A 114 8.05 19.73 -34.47
N PRO A 115 8.76 20.44 -33.55
CA PRO A 115 10.15 20.86 -33.77
C PRO A 115 11.16 19.71 -33.93
N PHE A 116 10.79 18.49 -33.52
CA PHE A 116 11.61 17.29 -33.63
C PHE A 116 11.27 16.45 -34.87
N GLY A 117 10.33 16.90 -35.70
CA GLY A 117 9.90 16.20 -36.91
C GLY A 117 8.88 15.09 -36.68
N LEU A 118 8.38 14.93 -35.45
CA LEU A 118 7.30 14.01 -35.12
C LEU A 118 5.95 14.60 -35.54
N GLN A 119 5.01 13.73 -35.92
CA GLN A 119 3.70 14.09 -36.43
C GLN A 119 2.59 13.33 -35.70
N ARG A 120 1.40 13.94 -35.68
CA ARG A 120 0.20 13.34 -35.09
C ARG A 120 -0.16 12.03 -35.79
N GLY A 121 -0.53 11.01 -35.02
CA GLY A 121 -1.19 9.81 -35.56
C GLY A 121 -2.54 10.11 -36.23
N ILE A 122 -3.06 9.11 -36.96
CA ILE A 122 -4.32 9.22 -37.72
C ILE A 122 -5.50 9.53 -36.78
N VAL A 123 -6.29 10.55 -37.11
CA VAL A 123 -7.53 10.88 -36.39
C VAL A 123 -8.55 9.77 -36.61
N GLY A 124 -9.11 9.20 -35.54
CA GLY A 124 -10.08 8.11 -35.65
C GLY A 124 -9.49 6.76 -36.08
N SER A 125 -8.18 6.55 -35.89
CA SER A 125 -7.52 5.26 -36.15
C SER A 125 -8.28 4.08 -35.51
N THR A 126 -8.51 3.03 -36.29
CA THR A 126 -9.10 1.76 -35.85
C THR A 126 -8.06 0.74 -35.37
N ALA A 127 -6.77 1.11 -35.39
CA ALA A 127 -5.69 0.26 -34.89
C ALA A 127 -5.88 -0.05 -33.41
N LYS A 128 -5.74 -1.32 -33.05
CA LYS A 128 -5.75 -1.78 -31.66
C LYS A 128 -4.33 -1.73 -31.10
N HIS A 129 -4.20 -1.32 -29.84
CA HIS A 129 -2.94 -1.52 -29.11
C HIS A 129 -2.67 -3.02 -28.96
N GLN A 130 -1.41 -3.42 -29.16
CA GLN A 130 -0.90 -4.76 -28.95
C GLN A 130 0.15 -4.69 -27.85
N ALA A 131 0.15 -5.67 -26.95
CA ALA A 131 1.23 -5.79 -25.95
C ALA A 131 2.52 -6.25 -26.65
N ASN A 132 3.70 -5.86 -26.14
CA ASN A 132 4.99 -6.24 -26.76
C ASN A 132 5.14 -7.77 -26.90
N SER A 133 4.66 -8.56 -25.93
CA SER A 133 4.64 -10.03 -25.98
C SER A 133 3.72 -10.58 -27.08
N GLU A 134 2.62 -9.90 -27.37
CA GLU A 134 1.70 -10.24 -28.46
C GLU A 134 2.30 -9.87 -29.82
N TYR A 135 2.96 -8.71 -29.91
CA TYR A 135 3.72 -8.30 -31.09
C TYR A 135 4.82 -9.31 -31.45
N TYR A 136 5.67 -9.69 -30.49
CA TYR A 136 6.71 -10.71 -30.71
C TYR A 136 6.11 -12.05 -31.15
N ARG A 137 5.00 -12.48 -30.55
CA ARG A 137 4.30 -13.71 -30.94
C ARG A 137 3.75 -13.64 -32.37
N GLN A 138 3.10 -12.54 -32.74
CA GLN A 138 2.56 -12.34 -34.10
C GLN A 138 3.69 -12.30 -35.14
N GLN A 139 4.80 -11.64 -34.83
CA GLN A 139 5.94 -11.55 -35.76
C GLN A 139 6.62 -12.91 -35.98
N VAL A 140 6.72 -13.76 -34.94
CA VAL A 140 7.20 -15.16 -35.10
C VAL A 140 6.26 -15.98 -35.98
N ILE A 141 4.94 -15.85 -35.80
CA ILE A 141 3.92 -16.55 -36.62
C ILE A 141 4.01 -16.08 -38.09
N GLN A 142 4.17 -14.77 -38.33
CA GLN A 142 4.31 -14.22 -39.68
C GLN A 142 5.54 -14.81 -40.40
N TYR A 143 6.70 -14.89 -39.73
CA TYR A 143 7.89 -15.54 -40.28
C TYR A 143 7.65 -17.03 -40.58
N GLU A 144 6.94 -17.76 -39.71
CA GLU A 144 6.58 -19.16 -39.96
C GLU A 144 5.68 -19.33 -41.19
N GLU A 145 4.67 -18.48 -41.37
CA GLU A 145 3.81 -18.49 -42.55
C GLU A 145 4.55 -18.15 -43.84
N ASP A 146 5.45 -17.17 -43.81
CA ASP A 146 6.18 -16.73 -45.01
C ASP A 146 7.28 -17.72 -45.40
N ILE A 147 7.97 -18.35 -44.44
CA ILE A 147 8.84 -19.50 -44.68
C ILE A 147 8.04 -20.65 -45.31
N ALA A 148 6.85 -20.97 -44.80
CA ALA A 148 6.02 -22.04 -45.36
C ALA A 148 5.54 -21.76 -46.79
N LYS A 149 5.21 -20.49 -47.12
CA LYS A 149 4.87 -20.08 -48.50
C LYS A 149 6.06 -20.26 -49.45
N LEU A 150 7.24 -19.78 -49.05
CA LEU A 150 8.46 -19.93 -49.86
C LEU A 150 8.84 -21.41 -50.04
N GLN A 151 8.69 -22.25 -49.01
CA GLN A 151 8.92 -23.69 -49.11
C GLN A 151 7.96 -24.36 -50.12
N ALA A 152 6.69 -23.99 -50.14
CA ALA A 152 5.73 -24.47 -51.13
C ALA A 152 6.06 -24.00 -52.56
N ASP A 153 6.67 -22.81 -52.72
CA ASP A 153 7.12 -22.33 -54.04
C ASP A 153 8.44 -22.99 -54.48
N VAL A 154 9.33 -23.36 -53.55
CA VAL A 154 10.49 -24.24 -53.81
C VAL A 154 10.02 -25.61 -54.29
N GLU A 155 9.00 -26.20 -53.65
CA GLU A 155 8.44 -27.50 -54.04
C GLU A 155 7.89 -27.46 -55.47
N LYS A 156 7.03 -26.48 -55.81
CA LYS A 156 6.54 -26.27 -57.19
C LYS A 156 7.67 -26.01 -58.20
N ALA A 157 8.71 -25.29 -57.81
CA ALA A 157 9.87 -25.05 -58.66
C ALA A 157 10.63 -26.36 -58.94
N GLN A 158 10.77 -27.22 -57.93
CA GLN A 158 11.38 -28.55 -58.02
C GLN A 158 10.53 -29.54 -58.83
N GLU A 159 9.21 -29.53 -58.72
CA GLU A 159 8.29 -30.31 -59.58
C GLU A 159 8.43 -29.91 -61.06
N GLY A 160 8.45 -28.59 -61.34
CA GLY A 160 8.66 -28.08 -62.70
C GLY A 160 10.03 -28.47 -63.25
N ARG A 161 11.08 -28.36 -62.42
CA ARG A 161 12.44 -28.81 -62.74
C ARG A 161 12.49 -30.31 -63.07
N ASN A 162 11.86 -31.15 -62.26
CA ASN A 162 11.79 -32.60 -62.45
C ASN A 162 11.00 -32.98 -63.71
N THR A 163 9.96 -32.21 -64.05
CA THR A 163 9.19 -32.38 -65.29
C THR A 163 10.04 -32.06 -66.52
N ILE A 164 10.82 -30.97 -66.49
CA ILE A 164 11.77 -30.62 -67.54
C ILE A 164 12.83 -31.72 -67.69
N LEU A 165 13.37 -32.24 -66.58
CA LEU A 165 14.30 -33.40 -66.59
C LEU A 165 13.68 -34.65 -67.21
N ALA A 166 12.41 -34.94 -66.97
CA ALA A 166 11.71 -36.08 -67.59
C ALA A 166 11.51 -35.92 -69.12
N TRP A 167 11.65 -34.71 -69.66
CA TRP A 167 11.58 -34.42 -71.10
C TRP A 167 12.96 -34.36 -71.79
N PHE A 168 14.07 -34.42 -71.04
CA PHE A 168 15.41 -34.55 -71.62
C PHE A 168 15.51 -35.85 -72.44
N GLY A 169 15.46 -35.71 -73.78
CA GLY A 169 15.51 -36.82 -74.74
C GLY A 169 14.35 -36.84 -75.75
N LYS A 170 13.33 -35.99 -75.63
CA LYS A 170 12.17 -35.96 -76.55
C LYS A 170 11.99 -34.66 -77.36
N GLY A 171 12.90 -33.70 -77.26
CA GLY A 171 12.77 -32.39 -77.91
C GLY A 171 14.06 -31.56 -77.94
N ASP A 172 13.92 -30.26 -78.17
CA ASP A 172 15.04 -29.32 -78.35
C ASP A 172 15.89 -29.15 -77.07
N LEU A 173 17.05 -29.81 -77.07
CA LEU A 173 17.93 -29.96 -75.92
C LEU A 173 18.50 -28.63 -75.41
N ALA A 174 18.66 -27.63 -76.29
CA ALA A 174 19.21 -26.33 -75.92
C ALA A 174 18.21 -25.53 -75.07
N LYS A 175 16.93 -25.60 -75.43
CA LYS A 175 15.84 -24.93 -74.70
C LYS A 175 15.62 -25.56 -73.32
N ALA A 176 15.57 -26.89 -73.25
CA ALA A 176 15.41 -27.63 -72.00
C ALA A 176 16.56 -27.37 -71.00
N LYS A 177 17.81 -27.28 -71.48
CA LYS A 177 18.97 -26.90 -70.64
C LYS A 177 18.85 -25.50 -70.05
N LYS A 178 18.33 -24.54 -70.83
CA LYS A 178 18.12 -23.17 -70.35
C LYS A 178 17.01 -23.10 -69.30
N GLU A 179 15.85 -23.69 -69.59
CA GLU A 179 14.71 -23.72 -68.65
C GLU A 179 15.07 -24.44 -67.34
N LEU A 180 15.89 -25.50 -67.40
CA LEU A 180 16.43 -26.16 -66.21
C LEU A 180 17.32 -25.24 -65.36
N ALA A 181 18.28 -24.55 -65.99
CA ALA A 181 19.19 -23.63 -65.30
C ALA A 181 18.44 -22.42 -64.70
N ASP A 182 17.39 -21.93 -65.36
CA ASP A 182 16.55 -20.86 -64.84
C ASP A 182 15.67 -21.34 -63.65
N LYS A 183 15.26 -22.61 -63.61
CA LYS A 183 14.63 -23.23 -62.43
C LYS A 183 15.62 -23.45 -61.27
N ASP A 184 16.83 -23.94 -61.54
CA ASP A 184 17.88 -24.09 -60.53
C ASP A 184 18.21 -22.75 -59.86
N ARG A 185 18.28 -21.66 -60.63
CA ARG A 185 18.46 -20.29 -60.13
C ARG A 185 17.31 -19.83 -59.22
N LEU A 186 16.06 -20.08 -59.62
CA LEU A 186 14.89 -19.72 -58.83
C LEU A 186 14.86 -20.47 -57.48
N ILE A 187 15.20 -21.77 -57.49
CA ILE A 187 15.28 -22.58 -56.26
C ILE A 187 16.38 -22.05 -55.34
N ALA A 188 17.55 -21.68 -55.88
CA ALA A 188 18.64 -21.11 -55.10
C ALA A 188 18.25 -19.76 -54.44
N GLU A 189 17.57 -18.88 -55.17
CA GLU A 189 17.09 -17.60 -54.64
C GLU A 189 16.02 -17.77 -53.56
N LEU A 190 15.04 -18.66 -53.78
CA LEU A 190 14.01 -18.95 -52.77
C LEU A 190 14.59 -19.58 -51.50
N ASN A 191 15.55 -20.52 -51.64
CA ASN A 191 16.25 -21.11 -50.49
C ASN A 191 17.04 -20.06 -49.70
N LYS A 192 17.72 -19.13 -50.38
CA LYS A 192 18.43 -18.01 -49.74
C LYS A 192 17.46 -17.10 -48.95
N GLN A 193 16.28 -16.81 -49.50
CA GLN A 193 15.25 -16.04 -48.78
C GLN A 193 14.71 -16.81 -47.56
N ILE A 194 14.55 -18.13 -47.65
CA ILE A 194 14.19 -18.98 -46.51
C ILE A 194 15.26 -18.93 -45.42
N GLU A 195 16.54 -19.06 -45.77
CA GLU A 195 17.67 -18.96 -44.81
C GLU A 195 17.73 -17.58 -44.13
N GLU A 196 17.52 -16.50 -44.89
CA GLU A 196 17.47 -15.12 -44.36
C GLU A 196 16.32 -14.95 -43.35
N LEU A 197 15.10 -15.40 -43.68
CA LEU A 197 13.95 -15.31 -42.76
C LEU A 197 14.09 -16.23 -41.53
N GLN A 198 14.71 -17.41 -41.68
CA GLN A 198 15.02 -18.29 -40.55
C GLN A 198 15.99 -17.60 -39.58
N ALA A 199 17.07 -17.00 -40.10
CA ALA A 199 18.04 -16.27 -39.28
C ALA A 199 17.41 -15.02 -38.61
N GLU A 200 16.48 -14.31 -39.26
CA GLU A 200 15.74 -13.22 -38.64
C GLU A 200 14.81 -13.69 -37.52
N LYS A 201 14.09 -14.80 -37.72
CA LYS A 201 13.21 -15.42 -36.73
C LYS A 201 14.00 -15.83 -35.47
N GLU A 202 15.13 -16.52 -35.64
CA GLU A 202 15.99 -16.94 -34.52
C GLU A 202 16.54 -15.74 -33.74
N ARG A 203 17.05 -14.71 -34.45
CA ARG A 203 17.52 -13.46 -33.83
C ARG A 203 16.44 -12.75 -33.05
N LEU A 204 15.20 -12.76 -33.54
CA LEU A 204 14.05 -12.17 -32.85
C LEU A 204 13.72 -12.94 -31.55
N GLN A 205 13.72 -14.28 -31.62
CA GLN A 205 13.44 -15.14 -30.48
C GLN A 205 14.50 -14.98 -29.38
N GLU A 206 15.80 -14.99 -29.72
CA GLU A 206 16.86 -14.82 -28.74
C GLU A 206 16.87 -13.40 -28.13
N ARG A 207 16.54 -12.37 -28.91
CA ARG A 207 16.36 -11.00 -28.37
C ARG A 207 15.23 -10.96 -27.35
N HIS A 208 14.05 -11.47 -27.70
CA HIS A 208 12.89 -11.48 -26.79
C HIS A 208 13.18 -12.29 -25.50
N LYS A 209 13.88 -13.42 -25.61
CA LYS A 209 14.35 -14.19 -24.46
C LYS A 209 15.30 -13.39 -23.57
N SER A 210 16.31 -12.72 -24.16
CA SER A 210 17.24 -11.87 -23.41
C SER A 210 16.55 -10.68 -22.72
N GLU A 211 15.56 -10.06 -23.37
CA GLU A 211 14.73 -9.00 -22.78
C GLU A 211 13.92 -9.52 -21.57
N ILE A 212 13.31 -10.69 -21.67
CA ILE A 212 12.61 -11.35 -20.54
C ILE A 212 13.58 -11.65 -19.39
N GLU A 213 14.77 -12.16 -19.67
CA GLU A 213 15.79 -12.46 -18.64
C GLU A 213 16.27 -11.19 -17.93
N LYS A 214 16.53 -10.09 -18.67
CA LYS A 214 16.86 -8.78 -18.08
C LYS A 214 15.74 -8.26 -17.16
N LEU A 215 14.50 -8.27 -17.64
CA LEU A 215 13.33 -7.84 -16.87
C LEU A 215 13.18 -8.67 -15.58
N ARG A 216 13.29 -10.00 -15.68
CA ARG A 216 13.22 -10.90 -14.53
C ARG A 216 14.31 -10.60 -13.50
N ASN A 217 15.55 -10.39 -13.95
CA ASN A 217 16.68 -10.10 -13.07
C ASN A 217 16.53 -8.73 -12.38
N GLY A 218 16.00 -7.72 -13.10
CA GLY A 218 15.65 -6.41 -12.53
C GLY A 218 14.59 -6.51 -11.44
N TYR A 219 13.45 -7.16 -11.73
CA TYR A 219 12.40 -7.37 -10.74
C TYR A 219 12.88 -8.17 -9.52
N GLN A 220 13.73 -9.19 -9.71
CA GLN A 220 14.29 -9.94 -8.58
C GLN A 220 15.13 -9.03 -7.67
N ALA A 221 15.98 -8.18 -8.25
CA ALA A 221 16.79 -7.24 -7.46
C ALA A 221 15.94 -6.21 -6.70
N GLU A 222 14.85 -5.71 -7.30
CA GLU A 222 13.90 -4.82 -6.61
C GLU A 222 13.16 -5.52 -5.47
N ILE A 223 12.72 -6.76 -5.69
CA ILE A 223 12.07 -7.60 -4.67
C ILE A 223 13.03 -7.87 -3.50
N ASP A 224 14.28 -8.25 -3.78
CA ASP A 224 15.29 -8.51 -2.75
C ASP A 224 15.58 -7.26 -1.90
N VAL A 225 15.61 -6.07 -2.53
CA VAL A 225 15.76 -4.79 -1.81
C VAL A 225 14.52 -4.44 -0.99
N ALA A 226 13.32 -4.72 -1.49
CA ALA A 226 12.08 -4.50 -0.76
C ALA A 226 11.96 -5.42 0.47
N ILE A 227 12.32 -6.71 0.32
CA ILE A 227 12.35 -7.68 1.41
C ILE A 227 13.31 -7.22 2.52
N ARG A 228 14.56 -6.88 2.21
CA ARG A 228 15.53 -6.40 3.21
C ARG A 228 15.06 -5.16 3.96
N ARG A 229 14.35 -4.25 3.28
CA ARG A 229 13.76 -3.06 3.91
C ARG A 229 12.62 -3.44 4.86
N ALA A 230 11.79 -4.41 4.50
CA ALA A 230 10.72 -4.92 5.36
C ALA A 230 11.29 -5.63 6.60
N GLU A 231 12.25 -6.54 6.43
CA GLU A 231 12.96 -7.23 7.52
C GLU A 231 13.60 -6.25 8.51
N THR A 232 14.26 -5.20 7.99
CA THR A 232 14.87 -4.15 8.83
C THR A 232 13.81 -3.35 9.61
N ALA A 233 12.66 -3.08 9.00
CA ALA A 233 11.56 -2.36 9.64
C ALA A 233 10.84 -3.21 10.70
N GLU A 234 10.73 -4.53 10.47
CA GLU A 234 10.17 -5.51 11.41
C GLU A 234 11.04 -5.63 12.66
N GLN A 235 12.36 -5.82 12.51
CA GLN A 235 13.31 -5.81 13.63
C GLN A 235 13.23 -4.51 14.45
N GLN A 236 13.14 -3.35 13.78
CA GLN A 236 12.95 -2.06 14.46
C GLN A 236 11.57 -1.88 15.11
N SER A 237 10.58 -2.70 14.78
CA SER A 237 9.29 -2.75 15.49
C SER A 237 9.42 -3.60 16.75
N GLU A 238 9.97 -4.81 16.63
CA GLU A 238 10.21 -5.72 17.75
C GLU A 238 11.06 -5.06 18.86
N GLU A 239 12.12 -4.34 18.49
CA GLU A 239 12.93 -3.56 19.44
C GLU A 239 12.11 -2.49 20.18
N LYS A 240 11.21 -1.79 19.48
CA LYS A 240 10.35 -0.75 20.09
C LYS A 240 9.31 -1.37 21.01
N ASP A 241 8.69 -2.48 20.60
CA ASP A 241 7.71 -3.20 21.42
C ASP A 241 8.38 -3.75 22.70
N ALA A 242 9.60 -4.28 22.60
CA ALA A 242 10.39 -4.69 23.76
C ALA A 242 10.75 -3.52 24.70
N VAL A 243 10.95 -2.30 24.18
CA VAL A 243 11.15 -1.08 24.98
C VAL A 243 9.84 -0.64 25.65
N ILE A 244 8.72 -0.64 24.91
CA ILE A 244 7.39 -0.31 25.42
C ILE A 244 7.02 -1.23 26.59
N ASP A 245 7.27 -2.53 26.49
CA ASP A 245 6.99 -3.49 27.56
C ASP A 245 7.86 -3.29 28.80
N ARG A 246 9.14 -2.92 28.64
CA ARG A 246 9.99 -2.51 29.78
C ARG A 246 9.46 -1.24 30.45
N GLN A 247 9.05 -0.25 29.66
CA GLN A 247 8.50 1.00 30.17
C GLN A 247 7.16 0.78 30.89
N ARG A 248 6.25 -0.03 30.34
CA ARG A 248 4.99 -0.43 30.99
C ARG A 248 5.22 -1.09 32.35
N LYS A 249 6.16 -2.05 32.42
CA LYS A 249 6.55 -2.69 33.69
C LYS A 249 7.08 -1.67 34.70
N GLN A 250 7.91 -0.72 34.27
CA GLN A 250 8.44 0.34 35.13
C GLN A 250 7.34 1.31 35.62
N ILE A 251 6.41 1.69 34.76
CA ILE A 251 5.26 2.55 35.11
C ILE A 251 4.41 1.86 36.19
N ASN A 252 4.06 0.58 36.00
CA ASN A 252 3.29 -0.18 36.97
C ASN A 252 4.00 -0.32 38.34
N LEU A 253 5.34 -0.46 38.34
CA LEU A 253 6.14 -0.48 39.57
C LEU A 253 6.19 0.88 40.27
N LEU A 254 6.15 1.99 39.53
CA LEU A 254 6.14 3.34 40.08
C LEU A 254 4.75 3.72 40.61
N ASP A 255 3.67 3.37 39.92
CA ASP A 255 2.29 3.62 40.37
C ASP A 255 2.01 2.90 41.71
N ARG A 256 2.41 1.62 41.82
CA ARG A 256 2.35 0.86 43.09
C ARG A 256 3.11 1.49 44.26
N LYS A 257 4.22 2.19 43.98
CA LYS A 257 5.01 2.88 45.01
C LYS A 257 4.46 4.26 45.38
N ALA A 258 3.92 4.99 44.40
CA ALA A 258 3.33 6.30 44.62
C ALA A 258 1.95 6.22 45.29
N ASN A 259 1.15 5.22 44.89
CA ASN A 259 -0.24 5.07 45.25
C ASN A 259 -0.54 3.68 45.86
N PRO A 260 0.11 3.27 46.97
CA PRO A 260 -0.05 1.93 47.53
C PRO A 260 -1.50 1.60 47.91
N GLN A 261 -2.28 2.61 48.31
CA GLN A 261 -3.70 2.48 48.68
C GLN A 261 -4.60 1.99 47.53
N ARG A 262 -4.15 2.14 46.27
CA ARG A 262 -4.87 1.64 45.09
C ARG A 262 -4.70 0.13 44.88
N TYR A 263 -3.81 -0.52 45.63
CA TYR A 263 -3.49 -1.95 45.51
C TYR A 263 -3.69 -2.67 46.85
N SER A 264 -4.64 -2.19 47.65
CA SER A 264 -5.01 -2.75 48.95
C SER A 264 -6.51 -2.66 49.16
N LEU A 265 -7.11 -3.72 49.72
CA LEU A 265 -8.49 -3.70 50.14
C LEU A 265 -8.68 -2.79 51.36
N SER A 266 -9.83 -2.13 51.46
CA SER A 266 -10.19 -1.21 52.54
C SER A 266 -10.31 -1.92 53.90
N SER A 267 -10.58 -3.22 53.88
CA SER A 267 -10.50 -4.14 55.03
C SER A 267 -9.08 -4.51 55.48
N GLY A 268 -8.05 -4.23 54.67
CA GLY A 268 -6.68 -4.71 54.88
C GLY A 268 -6.44 -6.17 54.48
N ALA A 269 -7.44 -6.87 53.94
CA ALA A 269 -7.29 -8.24 53.44
C ALA A 269 -6.51 -8.32 52.12
N GLU A 270 -5.90 -9.47 51.85
CA GLU A 270 -5.27 -9.77 50.56
C GLU A 270 -6.34 -10.15 49.54
N LEU A 271 -6.40 -9.46 48.39
CA LEU A 271 -7.26 -9.86 47.27
C LEU A 271 -6.60 -11.00 46.49
N VAL A 272 -7.20 -12.19 46.52
CA VAL A 272 -6.64 -13.40 45.91
C VAL A 272 -7.00 -13.49 44.42
N ARG A 273 -8.25 -13.15 44.08
CA ARG A 273 -8.75 -13.02 42.70
C ARG A 273 -10.14 -12.37 42.70
N ILE A 274 -10.57 -11.91 41.53
CA ILE A 274 -11.96 -11.52 41.25
C ILE A 274 -12.53 -12.31 40.06
N ASN A 275 -13.86 -12.35 39.96
CA ASN A 275 -14.56 -12.80 38.77
C ASN A 275 -15.73 -11.84 38.48
N VAL A 276 -15.74 -11.23 37.30
CA VAL A 276 -16.79 -10.30 36.86
C VAL A 276 -17.66 -11.00 35.82
N SER A 277 -18.86 -11.41 36.20
CA SER A 277 -19.77 -12.11 35.30
C SER A 277 -20.72 -11.13 34.61
N ASN A 278 -20.97 -11.35 33.31
CA ASN A 278 -21.97 -10.67 32.46
C ASN A 278 -21.80 -9.14 32.26
N TYR A 279 -21.27 -8.75 31.10
CA TYR A 279 -21.03 -7.35 30.72
C TYR A 279 -22.27 -6.43 30.69
N ARG A 280 -23.51 -6.98 30.62
CA ARG A 280 -24.75 -6.17 30.56
C ARG A 280 -25.48 -6.01 31.90
N ASN A 281 -25.17 -6.86 32.87
CA ASN A 281 -25.68 -6.78 34.23
C ASN A 281 -24.62 -7.40 35.14
N PRO A 282 -23.55 -6.64 35.44
CA PRO A 282 -22.38 -7.21 36.05
C PRO A 282 -22.64 -7.68 37.49
N SER A 283 -22.03 -8.80 37.84
CA SER A 283 -21.88 -9.27 39.22
C SER A 283 -20.41 -9.52 39.51
N LEU A 284 -19.93 -9.01 40.65
CA LEU A 284 -18.55 -9.14 41.09
C LEU A 284 -18.49 -10.17 42.22
N HIS A 285 -17.76 -11.25 41.98
CA HIS A 285 -17.40 -12.24 42.98
C HIS A 285 -15.94 -12.04 43.37
N ILE A 286 -15.67 -11.98 44.67
CA ILE A 286 -14.35 -11.76 45.23
C ILE A 286 -13.88 -13.00 46.00
N TRP A 287 -12.57 -13.18 46.07
CA TRP A 287 -11.91 -14.09 47.01
C TRP A 287 -10.83 -13.31 47.75
N THR A 288 -10.94 -13.23 49.07
CA THR A 288 -10.01 -12.50 49.92
C THR A 288 -9.37 -13.44 50.93
N ARG A 289 -8.21 -13.06 51.48
CA ARG A 289 -7.50 -13.83 52.50
C ARG A 289 -7.07 -12.94 53.66
N VAL A 290 -7.21 -13.45 54.88
CA VAL A 290 -6.54 -12.88 56.06
C VAL A 290 -5.86 -14.00 56.83
N GLY A 291 -4.53 -13.95 56.95
CA GLY A 291 -3.74 -15.06 57.51
C GLY A 291 -3.87 -16.32 56.64
N GLU A 292 -4.28 -17.42 57.25
CA GLU A 292 -4.52 -18.70 56.54
C GLU A 292 -5.99 -18.86 56.09
N GLU A 293 -6.90 -17.97 56.51
CA GLU A 293 -8.33 -18.07 56.21
C GLU A 293 -8.67 -17.42 54.86
N LEU A 294 -9.35 -18.17 53.99
CA LEU A 294 -9.93 -17.67 52.74
C LEU A 294 -11.40 -17.32 52.96
N TYR A 295 -11.83 -16.18 52.44
CA TYR A 295 -13.21 -15.72 52.43
C TYR A 295 -13.66 -15.45 50.98
N GLU A 296 -14.95 -15.60 50.71
CA GLU A 296 -15.55 -15.32 49.42
C GLU A 296 -16.93 -14.68 49.57
N ASP A 297 -17.24 -13.71 48.69
CA ASP A 297 -18.55 -13.07 48.61
C ASP A 297 -18.86 -12.67 47.17
N THR A 298 -20.14 -12.43 46.86
CA THR A 298 -20.63 -12.04 45.53
C THR A 298 -21.70 -10.96 45.62
N LYS A 299 -21.43 -9.81 44.98
CA LYS A 299 -22.43 -8.76 44.75
C LYS A 299 -23.00 -8.81 43.34
N PHE A 300 -24.31 -8.72 43.25
CA PHE A 300 -25.10 -8.65 42.03
C PHE A 300 -25.56 -7.21 41.77
N GLN A 301 -25.88 -6.87 40.51
CA GLN A 301 -26.39 -5.55 40.12
C GLN A 301 -25.43 -4.40 40.48
N ILE A 302 -24.13 -4.60 40.24
CA ILE A 302 -23.11 -3.58 40.53
C ILE A 302 -23.20 -2.43 39.51
N ASP A 303 -22.72 -1.24 39.91
CA ASP A 303 -22.75 -0.05 39.05
C ASP A 303 -21.98 -0.28 37.73
N TYR A 304 -22.68 -0.08 36.61
CA TYR A 304 -22.14 -0.27 35.27
C TYR A 304 -21.00 0.71 34.95
N ASP A 305 -21.05 1.96 35.42
CA ASP A 305 -20.00 2.95 35.16
C ASP A 305 -18.71 2.61 35.92
N VAL A 306 -18.85 2.01 37.10
CA VAL A 306 -17.72 1.50 37.90
C VAL A 306 -17.11 0.27 37.24
N ALA A 307 -17.96 -0.70 36.85
CA ALA A 307 -17.50 -1.88 36.09
C ALA A 307 -16.85 -1.48 34.75
N GLN A 308 -17.39 -0.49 34.04
CA GLN A 308 -16.82 -0.01 32.78
C GLN A 308 -15.45 0.65 32.96
N LYS A 309 -15.22 1.36 34.08
CA LYS A 309 -13.88 1.88 34.42
C LYS A 309 -12.87 0.75 34.64
N HIS A 310 -13.28 -0.32 35.32
CA HIS A 310 -12.45 -1.52 35.52
C HIS A 310 -12.15 -2.22 34.19
N PHE A 311 -13.16 -2.46 33.35
CA PHE A 311 -12.99 -3.08 32.03
C PHE A 311 -12.10 -2.27 31.07
N ASN A 312 -12.06 -0.95 31.23
CA ASN A 312 -11.18 -0.05 30.48
C ASN A 312 -9.76 0.08 31.09
N GLY A 313 -9.46 -0.61 32.20
CA GLY A 313 -8.18 -0.55 32.90
C GLY A 313 -7.89 0.78 33.60
N LEU A 314 -8.93 1.56 33.92
CA LEU A 314 -8.81 2.88 34.56
C LEU A 314 -8.69 2.80 36.09
N ILE A 315 -9.17 1.70 36.68
CA ILE A 315 -9.07 1.38 38.11
C ILE A 315 -8.52 -0.03 38.28
N THR A 316 -7.84 -0.29 39.40
CA THR A 316 -7.32 -1.61 39.76
C THR A 316 -8.43 -2.58 40.19
N ASP A 317 -8.08 -3.86 40.37
CA ASP A 317 -8.99 -4.85 40.95
C ASP A 317 -9.36 -4.46 42.39
N GLU A 318 -8.41 -3.96 43.18
CA GLU A 318 -8.63 -3.54 44.57
C GLU A 318 -9.49 -2.25 44.65
N GLU A 319 -9.24 -1.26 43.79
CA GLU A 319 -10.10 -0.07 43.66
C GLU A 319 -11.53 -0.45 43.24
N PHE A 320 -11.68 -1.44 42.36
CA PHE A 320 -12.99 -1.92 41.93
C PHE A 320 -13.73 -2.66 43.04
N VAL A 321 -13.05 -3.54 43.79
CA VAL A 321 -13.63 -4.20 44.96
C VAL A 321 -14.01 -3.17 46.04
N ASN A 322 -13.14 -2.21 46.34
CA ASN A 322 -13.42 -1.14 47.31
C ASN A 322 -14.56 -0.19 46.89
N ALA A 323 -14.87 -0.09 45.60
CA ALA A 323 -16.01 0.68 45.10
C ALA A 323 -17.33 -0.10 45.11
N VAL A 324 -17.30 -1.42 45.33
CA VAL A 324 -18.46 -2.32 45.28
C VAL A 324 -18.78 -2.94 46.65
N PHE A 325 -17.77 -3.23 47.47
CA PHE A 325 -17.87 -3.86 48.78
C PHE A 325 -17.39 -2.92 49.89
N GLU A 326 -18.19 -2.78 50.94
CA GLU A 326 -17.81 -2.14 52.20
C GLU A 326 -16.73 -2.96 52.91
N PRO A 327 -15.89 -2.36 53.78
CA PRO A 327 -14.78 -3.07 54.44
C PRO A 327 -15.21 -4.34 55.20
N GLN A 328 -16.43 -4.39 55.74
CA GLN A 328 -16.97 -5.53 56.49
C GLN A 328 -17.47 -6.67 55.59
N GLU A 329 -17.73 -6.41 54.31
CA GLU A 329 -18.16 -7.40 53.32
C GLU A 329 -16.96 -8.02 52.57
N GLN A 330 -15.74 -7.58 52.89
CA GLN A 330 -14.50 -8.08 52.28
C GLN A 330 -13.82 -9.18 53.11
N VAL A 331 -14.36 -9.50 54.29
CA VAL A 331 -13.76 -10.45 55.26
C VAL A 331 -14.84 -11.25 56.01
N ASN A 332 -14.42 -12.32 56.70
CA ASN A 332 -15.34 -13.16 57.47
C ASN A 332 -15.89 -12.46 58.75
N GLU A 333 -16.90 -13.07 59.37
CA GLU A 333 -17.62 -12.47 60.50
C GLU A 333 -16.73 -12.15 61.73
N ILE A 334 -15.73 -12.99 62.02
CA ILE A 334 -14.78 -12.79 63.12
C ILE A 334 -13.86 -11.59 62.82
N GLN A 335 -13.35 -11.51 61.60
CA GLN A 335 -12.56 -10.40 61.10
C GLN A 335 -13.37 -9.09 61.10
N THR A 336 -14.65 -9.13 60.72
CA THR A 336 -15.56 -7.98 60.75
C THR A 336 -15.80 -7.43 62.15
N GLN A 337 -15.90 -8.29 63.18
CA GLN A 337 -15.96 -7.85 64.57
C GLN A 337 -14.66 -7.17 65.04
N LEU A 338 -13.50 -7.67 64.60
CA LEU A 338 -12.19 -7.07 64.87
C LEU A 338 -12.00 -5.72 64.14
N LEU A 339 -12.45 -5.60 62.89
CA LEU A 339 -12.48 -4.32 62.17
C LEU A 339 -13.38 -3.31 62.87
N GLY A 340 -14.60 -3.71 63.27
CA GLY A 340 -15.54 -2.85 63.98
C GLY A 340 -15.00 -2.32 65.32
N THR A 341 -14.39 -3.18 66.14
CA THR A 341 -13.76 -2.77 67.40
C THR A 341 -12.56 -1.85 67.18
N THR A 342 -11.73 -2.14 66.17
CA THR A 342 -10.58 -1.28 65.79
C THR A 342 -11.04 0.10 65.32
N PHE A 343 -12.07 0.17 64.47
CA PHE A 343 -12.60 1.43 63.96
C PHE A 343 -13.22 2.28 65.09
N MET A 344 -13.92 1.64 66.03
CA MET A 344 -14.46 2.31 67.23
C MET A 344 -13.36 2.86 68.15
N LEU A 345 -12.25 2.14 68.32
CA LEU A 345 -11.09 2.61 69.09
C LEU A 345 -10.38 3.78 68.41
N VAL A 346 -10.18 3.72 67.09
CA VAL A 346 -9.49 4.77 66.31
C VAL A 346 -10.35 6.03 66.12
N SER A 347 -11.67 5.89 66.03
CA SER A 347 -12.61 7.03 65.94
C SER A 347 -12.99 7.65 67.31
N GLY A 348 -12.45 7.12 68.41
CA GLY A 348 -12.59 7.69 69.76
C GLY A 348 -13.80 7.20 70.58
N GLY A 349 -14.66 6.36 69.99
CA GLY A 349 -15.84 5.78 70.64
C GLY A 349 -16.92 6.80 71.07
N PRO A 350 -18.09 6.33 71.54
CA PRO A 350 -19.07 7.20 72.18
C PRO A 350 -18.51 7.66 73.53
N ALA A 351 -18.24 8.96 73.67
CA ALA A 351 -17.68 9.53 74.89
C ALA A 351 -18.56 9.23 76.11
N GLN A 352 -18.04 8.46 77.07
CA GLN A 352 -18.61 8.43 78.41
C GLN A 352 -18.47 9.83 79.02
N THR A 353 -19.60 10.43 79.39
CA THR A 353 -19.64 11.75 80.04
C THR A 353 -19.08 11.67 81.46
N HIS A 354 -17.76 11.77 81.60
CA HIS A 354 -17.14 12.02 82.89
C HIS A 354 -17.31 13.50 83.25
N VAL A 355 -18.07 13.78 84.31
CA VAL A 355 -18.21 15.13 84.85
C VAL A 355 -16.94 15.48 85.60
N GLY A 356 -16.03 16.19 84.92
CA GLY A 356 -14.84 16.80 85.48
C GLY A 356 -14.83 18.29 85.19
N THR A 357 -15.03 19.10 86.23
CA THR A 357 -14.72 20.53 86.16
C THR A 357 -13.21 20.70 86.13
N ASP A 358 -12.65 21.21 85.04
CA ASP A 358 -11.48 22.08 85.16
C ASP A 358 -11.29 23.02 83.97
N SER A 359 -10.81 24.22 84.29
CA SER A 359 -10.55 25.31 83.36
C SER A 359 -9.11 25.24 82.83
N GLY A 360 -8.91 25.21 81.52
CA GLY A 360 -7.56 25.20 80.94
C GLY A 360 -7.55 25.43 79.44
N GLY A 361 -7.69 26.70 79.01
CA GLY A 361 -7.46 27.07 77.62
C GLY A 361 -5.98 27.31 77.35
N LEU A 362 -5.46 26.81 76.22
CA LEU A 362 -4.21 27.28 75.61
C LEU A 362 -4.32 27.23 74.09
N SER A 363 -3.72 28.23 73.45
CA SER A 363 -3.72 28.49 72.00
C SER A 363 -2.40 28.05 71.35
N SER A 364 -2.40 28.04 70.00
CA SER A 364 -1.25 27.99 69.06
C SER A 364 -0.55 26.62 68.92
N ASP A 365 -0.17 26.15 67.72
CA ASP A 365 -0.44 26.67 66.37
C ASP A 365 -0.16 25.59 65.28
N LEU A 366 -0.53 25.90 64.03
CA LEU A 366 0.25 25.77 62.78
C LEU A 366 -0.64 25.59 61.52
N PRO A 367 -0.16 26.02 60.33
CA PRO A 367 -1.04 26.40 59.21
C PRO A 367 -1.22 25.28 58.18
N TRP A 368 -2.29 25.39 57.37
CA TRP A 368 -2.31 25.30 55.89
C TRP A 368 -3.77 25.40 55.42
N GLY A 369 -4.30 26.63 55.34
CA GLY A 369 -5.69 26.91 54.97
C GLY A 369 -5.83 27.71 53.67
N GLU A 370 -6.42 27.08 52.66
CA GLU A 370 -7.14 27.67 51.50
C GLU A 370 -6.61 28.95 50.82
N GLN A 371 -5.93 28.80 49.66
CA GLN A 371 -5.97 29.85 48.63
C GLN A 371 -7.27 29.74 47.80
N LYS A 372 -8.33 30.45 48.23
CA LYS A 372 -9.54 30.63 47.41
C LYS A 372 -9.41 31.82 46.45
N ASN A 373 -9.38 31.49 45.16
CA ASN A 373 -9.87 32.27 44.00
C ASN A 373 -10.08 33.79 44.19
N ARG A 374 -9.15 34.61 43.67
CA ARG A 374 -9.44 36.01 43.31
C ARG A 374 -9.64 36.16 41.80
N LYS A 375 -10.86 36.53 41.43
CA LYS A 375 -11.29 36.82 40.05
C LYS A 375 -10.40 37.91 39.43
N GLY A 376 -9.79 37.59 38.29
CA GLY A 376 -9.12 38.59 37.46
C GLY A 376 -10.16 39.52 36.82
N ASN A 377 -10.07 40.83 37.13
CA ASN A 377 -10.89 41.84 36.48
C ASN A 377 -10.07 43.12 36.30
N ARG A 378 -9.57 43.35 35.08
CA ARG A 378 -9.07 44.67 34.67
C ARG A 378 -9.13 44.84 33.15
N LYS A 379 -10.00 45.76 32.74
CA LYS A 379 -9.93 46.43 31.43
C LYS A 379 -8.68 47.34 31.42
N ARG A 380 -7.86 47.28 30.39
CA ARG A 380 -7.89 48.26 29.28
C ARG A 380 -6.92 47.85 28.17
#